data_AF-A0A954EJZ8-F1
#
_entry.id   AF-A0A954EJZ8-F1
#
_cell.length_a   1.000
_cell.length_b   1.000
_cell.length_c   1.000
_cell.angle_alpha   90.00
_cell.angle_beta   90.00
_cell.angle_gamma   90.00
#
_symmetry.space_group_name_H-M   'P 1'
#
loop_
_entity.id
_entity.type
_entity.pdbx_description
1 polymer ?
#
loop_
_entity_poly.entity_id
_entity_poly.type
_entity_poly.pdbx_seq_one_letter_code
_entity_poly.pdbx_strand_id
1 'polypeptide(L)'
;MFPLSSVLLVVALGEMPEAGAVSPADVRAAVQRSVPYIQERGTWWIEEKNCVSCHRGNSMVWSLSEARRQQIEVSDQLGEWINWSTESSLAKNDKGTIVGLGNKEALAQMLVGLRSFGDKDGEIRKEFAALLLDGQQKDGSWKAGGQLPSQKRSKAETDAVSTMWITLALLDQTADEKTAATVERALKFIENSAPGESTEWYAVRLLLAIRQNNESVRQEMIEHLKSQQQPDGGWGWLIDDPSDALGTGLAMYALTKSDTNRGNATLVHAQKYLIETQREDGSWAVKGTKEKKKDSEQETATYWGTTWAALGLVTSLSNE
;
A
#
# COMPACT_ATOMS: atom_id res chain seq x y z
N MET A 1 -1.75 -6.75 -75.81
CA MET A 1 -2.48 -6.06 -74.72
C MET A 1 -2.31 -6.90 -73.47
N PHE A 2 -1.36 -6.55 -72.60
CA PHE A 2 -1.18 -7.16 -71.29
C PHE A 2 -1.90 -6.27 -70.26
N PRO A 3 -2.76 -6.80 -69.37
CA PRO A 3 -3.39 -5.99 -68.36
C PRO A 3 -2.39 -5.73 -67.22
N LEU A 4 -2.22 -4.45 -66.88
CA LEU A 4 -1.49 -4.02 -65.68
C LEU A 4 -2.33 -4.38 -64.44
N SER A 5 -1.82 -5.28 -63.60
CA SER A 5 -2.33 -5.46 -62.23
C SER A 5 -1.83 -4.32 -61.36
N SER A 6 -2.75 -3.45 -60.95
CA SER A 6 -2.50 -2.45 -59.92
C SER A 6 -2.50 -3.12 -58.54
N VAL A 7 -1.34 -3.16 -57.88
CA VAL A 7 -1.20 -3.56 -56.48
C VAL A 7 -1.71 -2.40 -55.62
N LEU A 8 -2.81 -2.62 -54.90
CA LEU A 8 -3.32 -1.70 -53.89
C LEU A 8 -2.46 -1.83 -52.64
N LEU A 9 -1.62 -0.83 -52.36
CA LEU A 9 -0.87 -0.72 -51.11
C LEU A 9 -1.81 -0.17 -50.03
N VAL A 10 -2.35 -1.04 -49.18
CA VAL A 10 -3.08 -0.61 -47.98
C VAL A 10 -2.05 -0.16 -46.95
N VAL A 11 -1.86 1.15 -46.83
CA VAL A 11 -1.12 1.75 -45.72
C VAL A 11 -2.02 1.64 -44.49
N ALA A 12 -1.70 0.71 -43.59
CA ALA A 12 -2.29 0.68 -42.26
C ALA A 12 -1.80 1.93 -41.51
N LEU A 13 -2.66 2.93 -41.39
CA LEU A 13 -2.47 4.03 -40.46
C LEU A 13 -2.60 3.42 -39.05
N GLY A 14 -1.47 3.18 -38.39
CA GLY A 14 -1.46 2.87 -36.97
C GLY A 14 -2.13 4.02 -36.21
N GLU A 15 -3.00 3.70 -35.26
CA GLU A 15 -3.55 4.67 -34.32
C GLU A 15 -2.40 5.45 -33.68
N MET A 16 -2.43 6.78 -33.81
CA MET A 16 -1.51 7.64 -33.06
C MET A 16 -1.88 7.52 -31.58
N PRO A 17 -0.91 7.37 -30.66
CA PRO A 17 -1.20 7.37 -29.23
C PRO A 17 -1.90 8.70 -28.88
N GLU A 18 -3.01 8.59 -28.15
CA GLU A 18 -3.81 9.72 -27.69
C GLU A 18 -2.88 10.71 -26.95
N ALA A 19 -2.88 11.97 -27.37
CA ALA A 19 -2.08 13.01 -26.72
C ALA A 19 -2.53 13.13 -25.25
N GLY A 20 -1.71 12.63 -24.31
CA GLY A 20 -2.04 12.56 -22.88
C GLY A 20 -1.97 11.16 -22.26
N ALA A 21 -1.58 10.12 -23.00
CA ALA A 21 -1.34 8.79 -22.44
C ALA A 21 -0.10 8.79 -21.52
N VAL A 22 -0.27 8.35 -20.27
CA VAL A 22 0.83 8.15 -19.31
C VAL A 22 1.69 6.97 -19.76
N SER A 23 2.99 7.20 -19.97
CA SER A 23 3.93 6.13 -20.33
C SER A 23 4.56 5.48 -19.10
N PRO A 24 5.08 4.23 -19.21
CA PRO A 24 5.89 3.64 -18.15
C PRO A 24 7.11 4.48 -17.74
N ALA A 25 7.67 5.27 -18.67
CA ALA A 25 8.77 6.18 -18.38
C ALA A 25 8.33 7.34 -17.47
N ASP A 26 7.11 7.87 -17.66
CA ASP A 26 6.55 8.92 -16.81
C ASP A 26 6.31 8.41 -15.39
N VAL A 27 5.77 7.19 -15.26
CA VAL A 27 5.58 6.52 -13.96
C VAL A 27 6.93 6.29 -13.27
N ARG A 28 7.94 5.76 -13.98
CA ARG A 28 9.30 5.59 -13.44
C ARG A 28 9.90 6.91 -12.98
N ALA A 29 9.75 7.98 -13.76
CA ALA A 29 10.24 9.30 -13.42
C ALA A 29 9.56 9.86 -12.16
N ALA A 30 8.24 9.72 -12.03
CA ALA A 30 7.50 10.16 -10.85
C ALA A 30 7.93 9.40 -9.58
N VAL A 31 8.10 8.07 -9.68
CA VAL A 31 8.64 7.27 -8.56
C VAL A 31 10.06 7.71 -8.22
N GLN A 32 10.95 7.84 -9.21
CA GLN A 32 12.34 8.27 -8.98
C GLN A 32 12.42 9.64 -8.29
N ARG A 33 11.55 10.60 -8.65
CA ARG A 33 11.48 11.91 -7.98
C ARG A 33 11.04 11.83 -6.52
N SER A 34 10.22 10.84 -6.14
CA SER A 34 9.78 10.65 -4.75
C SER A 34 10.85 10.05 -3.84
N VAL A 35 11.83 9.33 -4.41
CA VAL A 35 12.85 8.58 -3.64
C VAL A 35 13.65 9.49 -2.71
N PRO A 36 14.23 10.64 -3.13
CA PRO A 36 14.98 11.52 -2.24
C PRO A 36 14.17 11.98 -1.02
N TYR A 37 12.92 12.42 -1.23
CA TYR A 37 12.03 12.84 -0.14
C TYR A 37 11.75 11.71 0.85
N ILE A 38 11.40 10.52 0.34
CA ILE A 38 11.10 9.35 1.17
C ILE A 38 12.31 8.98 2.03
N GLN A 39 13.51 8.97 1.45
CA GLN A 39 14.77 8.65 2.13
C GLN A 39 15.12 9.72 3.16
N GLU A 40 15.16 11.00 2.79
CA GLU A 40 15.54 12.09 3.68
C GLU A 40 14.63 12.15 4.91
N ARG A 41 13.31 12.18 4.70
CA ARG A 41 12.33 12.32 5.79
C ARG A 41 12.17 11.05 6.61
N GLY A 42 12.47 9.89 6.02
CA GLY A 42 12.52 8.61 6.70
C GLY A 42 13.75 8.48 7.60
N THR A 43 14.94 8.79 7.07
CA THR A 43 16.19 8.82 7.83
C THR A 43 16.13 9.82 8.98
N TRP A 44 15.69 11.04 8.72
CA TRP A 44 15.45 12.05 9.76
C TRP A 44 14.53 11.52 10.87
N TRP A 45 13.48 10.77 10.52
CA TRP A 45 12.59 10.19 11.53
C TRP A 45 13.28 9.12 12.38
N ILE A 46 14.09 8.26 11.76
CA ILE A 46 14.89 7.25 12.46
C ILE A 46 15.83 7.94 13.46
N GLU A 47 16.57 8.94 13.00
CA GLU A 47 17.60 9.63 13.79
C GLU A 47 16.98 10.49 14.92
N GLU A 48 15.95 11.27 14.63
CA GLU A 48 15.42 12.26 15.57
C GLU A 48 14.31 11.73 16.47
N LYS A 49 13.57 10.71 16.01
CA LYS A 49 12.42 10.15 16.76
C LYS A 49 12.67 8.77 17.30
N ASN A 50 13.66 8.05 16.79
CA ASN A 50 13.98 6.67 17.18
C ASN A 50 12.71 5.79 17.31
N CYS A 51 11.83 5.88 16.31
CA CYS A 51 10.48 5.33 16.39
C CYS A 51 10.14 4.51 15.14
N VAL A 52 9.98 3.20 15.32
CA VAL A 52 9.44 2.35 14.26
C VAL A 52 7.95 2.63 14.14
N SER A 53 7.56 3.22 13.01
CA SER A 53 6.18 3.63 12.74
C SER A 53 5.71 3.07 11.39
N CYS A 54 4.46 2.58 11.36
CA CYS A 54 3.81 2.09 10.15
C CYS A 54 3.69 3.17 9.06
N HIS A 55 3.54 4.44 9.43
CA HIS A 55 3.43 5.57 8.51
C HIS A 55 4.76 6.29 8.28
N ARG A 56 5.89 5.70 8.74
CA ARG A 56 7.26 6.21 8.51
C ARG A 56 8.16 5.07 8.01
N GLY A 57 9.05 4.58 8.88
CA GLY A 57 10.09 3.60 8.54
C GLY A 57 9.56 2.38 7.78
N ASN A 58 8.40 1.84 8.16
CA ASN A 58 7.89 0.62 7.50
C ASN A 58 7.33 0.91 6.10
N SER A 59 6.58 2.01 5.96
CA SER A 59 6.13 2.46 4.64
C SER A 59 7.29 2.83 3.72
N MET A 60 8.38 3.40 4.28
CA MET A 60 9.62 3.68 3.55
C MET A 60 10.28 2.41 3.02
N VAL A 61 10.59 1.46 3.90
CA VAL A 61 11.31 0.26 3.47
C VAL A 61 10.49 -0.59 2.51
N TRP A 62 9.16 -0.56 2.62
CA TRP A 62 8.27 -1.21 1.66
C TRP A 62 8.33 -0.51 0.29
N SER A 63 8.03 0.80 0.23
CA SER A 63 7.98 1.52 -1.05
C SER A 63 9.33 1.51 -1.77
N LEU A 64 10.43 1.70 -1.06
CA LEU A 64 11.78 1.66 -1.64
C LEU A 64 12.21 0.25 -2.05
N SER A 65 11.77 -0.79 -1.33
CA SER A 65 12.02 -2.18 -1.75
C SER A 65 11.30 -2.52 -3.05
N GLU A 66 10.06 -2.07 -3.23
CA GLU A 66 9.34 -2.22 -4.51
C GLU A 66 10.05 -1.44 -5.63
N ALA A 67 10.49 -0.21 -5.36
CA ALA A 67 11.24 0.61 -6.32
C ALA A 67 12.53 -0.07 -6.79
N ARG A 68 13.35 -0.56 -5.86
CA ARG A 68 14.56 -1.31 -6.18
C ARG A 68 14.28 -2.54 -7.04
N ARG A 69 13.17 -3.25 -6.79
CA ARG A 69 12.78 -4.41 -7.62
C ARG A 69 12.42 -4.03 -9.05
N GLN A 70 11.90 -2.81 -9.25
CA GLN A 70 11.67 -2.25 -10.58
C GLN A 70 12.94 -1.61 -11.18
N GLN A 71 14.12 -1.83 -10.59
CA GLN A 71 15.38 -1.22 -11.03
C GLN A 71 15.36 0.32 -10.98
N ILE A 72 14.56 0.90 -10.09
CA ILE A 72 14.60 2.33 -9.78
C ILE A 72 15.70 2.54 -8.73
N GLU A 73 16.49 3.58 -8.93
CA GLU A 73 17.64 3.87 -8.07
C GLU A 73 17.17 4.27 -6.68
N VAL A 74 17.67 3.56 -5.67
CA VAL A 74 17.48 3.82 -4.24
C VAL A 74 18.81 3.71 -3.53
N SER A 75 18.92 4.32 -2.36
CA SER A 75 20.14 4.28 -1.52
C SER A 75 20.54 2.85 -1.17
N ASP A 76 21.84 2.59 -1.17
CA ASP A 76 22.44 1.34 -0.66
C ASP A 76 22.14 1.11 0.83
N GLN A 77 21.74 2.15 1.57
CA GLN A 77 21.31 2.07 2.97
C GLN A 77 19.97 1.35 3.16
N LEU A 78 19.25 0.98 2.10
CA LEU A 78 17.96 0.31 2.23
C LEU A 78 18.05 -0.99 3.06
N GLY A 79 19.17 -1.73 2.97
CA GLY A 79 19.40 -2.89 3.82
C GLY A 79 19.50 -2.53 5.32
N GLU A 80 20.18 -1.43 5.63
CA GLU A 80 20.32 -0.91 7.00
C GLU A 80 18.97 -0.46 7.57
N TRP A 81 18.15 0.23 6.77
CA TRP A 81 16.81 0.64 7.21
C TRP A 81 15.86 -0.54 7.43
N ILE A 82 15.96 -1.59 6.62
CA ILE A 82 15.21 -2.85 6.84
C ILE A 82 15.65 -3.50 8.15
N ASN A 83 16.96 -3.62 8.39
CA ASN A 83 17.50 -4.19 9.61
C ASN A 83 17.09 -3.38 10.83
N TRP A 84 17.27 -2.06 10.80
CA TRP A 84 16.87 -1.17 11.89
C TRP A 84 15.38 -1.28 12.20
N SER A 85 14.51 -1.27 11.18
CA SER A 85 13.06 -1.41 11.35
C SER A 85 12.69 -2.76 11.96
N THR A 86 13.43 -3.81 11.63
CA THR A 86 13.22 -5.17 12.14
C THR A 86 13.66 -5.27 13.60
N GLU A 87 14.91 -4.92 13.90
CA GLU A 87 15.48 -5.00 15.25
C GLU A 87 14.72 -4.11 16.22
N SER A 88 14.37 -2.90 15.79
CA SER A 88 13.65 -1.95 16.65
C SER A 88 12.18 -2.35 16.86
N SER A 89 11.58 -3.14 15.96
CA SER A 89 10.27 -3.76 16.18
C SER A 89 10.30 -4.86 17.25
N LEU A 90 11.42 -5.60 17.33
CA LEU A 90 11.63 -6.69 18.28
C LEU A 90 12.21 -6.22 19.62
N ALA A 91 12.78 -5.02 19.65
CA ALA A 91 13.32 -4.41 20.85
C ALA A 91 12.24 -4.21 21.93
N LYS A 92 12.69 -4.14 23.19
CA LYS A 92 11.85 -3.77 24.32
C LYS A 92 11.97 -2.27 24.59
N ASN A 93 10.84 -1.63 24.85
CA ASN A 93 10.81 -0.25 25.35
C ASN A 93 11.22 -0.18 26.83
N ASP A 94 11.26 1.03 27.39
CA ASP A 94 11.62 1.29 28.80
C ASP A 94 10.73 0.55 29.83
N LYS A 95 9.56 0.08 29.40
CA LYS A 95 8.63 -0.71 30.23
C LYS A 95 8.81 -2.22 30.05
N GLY A 96 9.86 -2.65 29.35
CA GLY A 96 10.15 -4.05 29.06
C GLY A 96 9.20 -4.71 28.05
N THR A 97 8.35 -3.92 27.38
CA THR A 97 7.37 -4.42 26.41
C THR A 97 7.96 -4.37 25.01
N ILE A 98 7.77 -5.44 24.23
CA ILE A 98 8.19 -5.49 22.82
C ILE A 98 7.48 -4.38 22.04
N VAL A 99 8.25 -3.55 21.32
CA VAL A 99 7.76 -2.37 20.59
C VAL A 99 6.68 -2.74 19.57
N GLY A 100 6.89 -3.82 18.81
CA GLY A 100 5.96 -4.31 17.78
C GLY A 100 4.56 -4.66 18.32
N LEU A 101 4.41 -5.01 19.60
CA LEU A 101 3.09 -5.26 20.19
C LEU A 101 2.23 -4.00 20.25
N GLY A 102 2.85 -2.82 20.35
CA GLY A 102 2.17 -1.52 20.31
C GLY A 102 1.94 -0.98 18.90
N ASN A 103 2.55 -1.61 17.89
CA ASN A 103 2.53 -1.20 16.48
C ASN A 103 2.43 -2.44 15.57
N LYS A 104 1.34 -3.19 15.70
CA LYS A 104 1.15 -4.46 14.99
C LYS A 104 1.04 -4.27 13.48
N GLU A 105 0.53 -3.12 13.06
CA GLU A 105 0.41 -2.74 11.66
C GLU A 105 1.78 -2.61 11.00
N ALA A 106 2.79 -2.12 11.72
CA ALA A 106 4.17 -2.12 11.24
C ALA A 106 4.69 -3.54 10.96
N LEU A 107 4.45 -4.49 11.88
CA LEU A 107 4.82 -5.90 11.67
C LEU A 107 4.11 -6.49 10.45
N ALA A 108 2.80 -6.23 10.33
CA ALA A 108 1.99 -6.71 9.23
C ALA A 108 2.47 -6.16 7.87
N GLN A 109 2.72 -4.85 7.78
CA GLN A 109 3.26 -4.22 6.57
C GLN A 109 4.62 -4.78 6.18
N MET A 110 5.50 -5.07 7.13
CA MET A 110 6.80 -5.68 6.84
C MET A 110 6.65 -7.10 6.30
N LEU A 111 5.80 -7.93 6.92
CA LEU A 111 5.53 -9.30 6.44
C LEU A 111 4.95 -9.32 5.03
N VAL A 112 4.03 -8.40 4.73
CA VAL A 112 3.38 -8.27 3.41
C VAL A 112 4.32 -7.65 2.37
N GLY A 113 5.04 -6.61 2.75
CA GLY A 113 5.76 -5.74 1.82
C GLY A 113 7.16 -6.21 1.44
N LEU A 114 7.82 -6.98 2.32
CA LEU A 114 9.19 -7.43 2.11
C LEU A 114 9.22 -8.90 1.65
N ARG A 115 9.97 -9.17 0.57
CA ARG A 115 10.23 -10.54 0.09
C ARG A 115 11.30 -11.27 0.90
N SER A 116 12.23 -10.53 1.50
CA SER A 116 13.32 -11.07 2.31
C SER A 116 13.73 -10.05 3.37
N PHE A 117 14.01 -10.51 4.59
CA PHE A 117 14.72 -9.77 5.63
C PHE A 117 16.22 -10.11 5.69
N GLY A 118 16.81 -10.54 4.57
CA GLY A 118 18.18 -11.04 4.50
C GLY A 118 18.31 -12.47 5.05
N ASP A 119 19.47 -12.78 5.61
CA ASP A 119 19.84 -14.15 6.01
C ASP A 119 18.96 -14.75 7.12
N LYS A 120 18.24 -13.92 7.87
CA LYS A 120 17.36 -14.32 8.97
C LYS A 120 15.86 -14.27 8.62
N ASP A 121 15.51 -14.20 7.34
CA ASP A 121 14.12 -14.04 6.87
C ASP A 121 13.13 -15.01 7.54
N GLY A 122 13.45 -16.32 7.56
CA GLY A 122 12.58 -17.33 8.14
C GLY A 122 12.31 -17.15 9.64
N GLU A 123 13.32 -16.75 10.41
CA GLU A 123 13.18 -16.54 11.86
C GLU A 123 12.44 -15.23 12.17
N ILE A 124 12.78 -14.14 11.47
CA ILE A 124 12.09 -12.85 11.63
C ILE A 124 10.60 -12.98 11.30
N ARG A 125 10.25 -13.71 10.23
CA ARG A 125 8.86 -13.95 9.87
C ARG A 125 8.09 -14.70 10.95
N LYS A 126 8.71 -15.73 11.55
CA LYS A 126 8.10 -16.48 12.67
C LYS A 126 7.93 -15.62 13.91
N GLU A 127 8.93 -14.82 14.27
CA GLU A 127 8.85 -13.92 15.43
C GLU A 127 7.74 -12.87 15.25
N PHE A 128 7.66 -12.24 14.06
CA PHE A 128 6.60 -11.27 13.77
C PHE A 128 5.22 -11.93 13.81
N ALA A 129 5.07 -13.10 13.19
CA ALA A 129 3.83 -13.86 13.24
C ALA A 129 3.44 -14.17 14.69
N ALA A 130 4.36 -14.66 15.52
CA ALA A 130 4.10 -14.97 16.92
C ALA A 130 3.59 -13.76 17.73
N LEU A 131 4.17 -12.57 17.51
CA LEU A 131 3.71 -11.33 18.14
C LEU A 131 2.30 -10.92 17.68
N LEU A 132 1.97 -11.14 16.42
CA LEU A 132 0.63 -10.88 15.89
C LEU A 132 -0.41 -11.84 16.49
N LEU A 133 -0.08 -13.13 16.59
CA LEU A 133 -0.97 -14.14 17.20
C LEU A 133 -1.35 -13.80 18.64
N ASP A 134 -0.40 -13.28 19.45
CA ASP A 134 -0.64 -12.94 20.86
C ASP A 134 -1.63 -11.76 21.05
N GLY A 135 -1.80 -10.95 20.01
CA GLY A 135 -2.65 -9.75 20.07
C GLY A 135 -4.14 -9.97 19.79
N GLN A 136 -4.58 -11.17 19.41
CA GLN A 136 -5.96 -11.38 18.94
C GLN A 136 -6.97 -11.32 20.09
N GLN A 137 -8.09 -10.63 19.87
CA GLN A 137 -9.22 -10.58 20.79
C GLN A 137 -10.10 -11.83 20.66
N LYS A 138 -10.98 -12.03 21.66
CA LYS A 138 -11.91 -13.18 21.69
C LYS A 138 -12.86 -13.24 20.49
N ASP A 139 -13.21 -12.09 19.92
CA ASP A 139 -14.09 -11.98 18.76
C ASP A 139 -13.37 -12.21 17.42
N GLY A 140 -12.05 -12.44 17.44
CA GLY A 140 -11.22 -12.65 16.25
C GLY A 140 -10.53 -11.39 15.73
N SER A 141 -10.85 -10.20 16.27
CA SER A 141 -10.28 -8.93 15.82
C SER A 141 -8.95 -8.57 16.52
N TRP A 142 -8.30 -7.52 16.04
CA TRP A 142 -7.25 -6.80 16.77
C TRP A 142 -7.66 -5.35 16.98
N LYS A 143 -7.27 -4.80 18.14
CA LYS A 143 -7.33 -3.34 18.33
C LYS A 143 -6.21 -2.69 17.54
N ALA A 144 -6.53 -1.58 16.87
CA ALA A 144 -5.56 -0.79 16.16
C ALA A 144 -4.47 -0.23 17.08
N GLY A 145 -3.22 -0.29 16.60
CA GLY A 145 -2.04 0.14 17.33
C GLY A 145 -1.75 1.65 17.26
N GLY A 146 -0.85 2.10 18.14
CA GLY A 146 -0.29 3.45 18.13
C GLY A 146 -1.32 4.58 18.04
N GLN A 147 -1.18 5.42 17.01
CA GLN A 147 -2.00 6.62 16.82
C GLN A 147 -3.25 6.40 15.96
N LEU A 148 -3.42 5.20 15.37
CA LEU A 148 -4.52 4.88 14.47
C LEU A 148 -5.90 5.05 15.11
N PRO A 149 -6.14 4.75 16.42
CA PRO A 149 -7.44 4.98 17.04
C PRO A 149 -7.92 6.44 17.07
N SER A 150 -7.06 7.41 16.74
CA SER A 150 -7.40 8.84 16.66
C SER A 150 -7.70 9.33 15.24
N GLN A 151 -7.87 8.41 14.29
CA GLN A 151 -8.24 8.73 12.91
C GLN A 151 -9.65 9.35 12.84
N LYS A 152 -9.95 10.05 11.74
CA LYS A 152 -11.26 10.66 11.49
C LYS A 152 -12.35 9.66 11.06
N ARG A 153 -11.96 8.43 10.69
CA ARG A 153 -12.91 7.30 10.55
C ARG A 153 -13.27 6.72 11.92
N SER A 154 -14.33 5.93 11.99
CA SER A 154 -14.75 5.30 13.25
C SER A 154 -13.67 4.39 13.85
N LYS A 155 -13.68 4.25 15.18
CA LYS A 155 -12.79 3.30 15.86
C LYS A 155 -13.06 1.85 15.43
N ALA A 156 -14.33 1.50 15.20
CA ALA A 156 -14.71 0.16 14.77
C ALA A 156 -14.11 -0.19 13.40
N GLU A 157 -14.18 0.74 12.44
CA GLU A 157 -13.53 0.55 11.15
C GLU A 157 -12.01 0.47 11.29
N THR A 158 -11.41 1.31 12.13
CA THR A 158 -9.95 1.29 12.36
C THR A 158 -9.49 -0.08 12.86
N ASP A 159 -10.21 -0.68 13.83
CA ASP A 159 -9.92 -2.03 14.34
C ASP A 159 -10.16 -3.10 13.25
N ALA A 160 -11.18 -2.94 12.40
CA ALA A 160 -11.44 -3.84 11.28
C ALA A 160 -10.32 -3.80 10.23
N VAL A 161 -9.84 -2.62 9.86
CA VAL A 161 -8.73 -2.48 8.90
C VAL A 161 -7.42 -3.01 9.47
N SER A 162 -7.13 -2.75 10.75
CA SER A 162 -5.99 -3.38 11.43
C SER A 162 -6.10 -4.91 11.42
N THR A 163 -7.29 -5.45 11.68
CA THR A 163 -7.55 -6.89 11.59
C THR A 163 -7.27 -7.42 10.18
N MET A 164 -7.72 -6.72 9.13
CA MET A 164 -7.51 -7.13 7.75
C MET A 164 -6.02 -7.17 7.38
N TRP A 165 -5.25 -6.13 7.71
CA TRP A 165 -3.81 -6.10 7.46
C TRP A 165 -3.06 -7.21 8.18
N ILE A 166 -3.39 -7.45 9.46
CA ILE A 166 -2.77 -8.52 10.26
C ILE A 166 -3.14 -9.90 9.69
N THR A 167 -4.41 -10.09 9.29
CA THR A 167 -4.86 -11.33 8.64
C THR A 167 -4.11 -11.58 7.34
N LEU A 168 -3.96 -10.54 6.50
CA LEU A 168 -3.23 -10.60 5.24
C LEU A 168 -1.78 -11.03 5.45
N ALA A 169 -1.12 -10.51 6.49
CA ALA A 169 0.24 -10.86 6.86
C ALA A 169 0.41 -12.31 7.36
N LEU A 170 -0.63 -12.87 7.97
CA LEU A 170 -0.61 -14.23 8.54
C LEU A 170 -1.01 -15.32 7.54
N LEU A 171 -1.57 -14.96 6.36
CA LEU A 171 -2.02 -15.95 5.37
C LEU A 171 -0.87 -16.84 4.84
N ASP A 172 0.37 -16.35 4.77
CA ASP A 172 1.53 -17.16 4.35
C ASP A 172 2.05 -18.10 5.44
N GLN A 173 1.49 -18.02 6.64
CA GLN A 173 1.95 -18.76 7.83
C GLN A 173 0.93 -19.83 8.28
N THR A 174 -0.13 -20.09 7.51
CA THR A 174 -1.22 -21.01 7.89
C THR A 174 -0.85 -22.50 7.77
N ALA A 175 0.38 -22.84 7.40
CA ALA A 175 0.90 -24.20 7.59
C ALA A 175 0.99 -24.56 9.09
N ASP A 176 1.13 -23.55 9.96
CA ASP A 176 0.99 -23.69 11.41
C ASP A 176 -0.49 -23.67 11.81
N GLU A 177 -0.94 -24.71 12.55
CA GLU A 177 -2.36 -24.89 12.92
C GLU A 177 -2.89 -23.76 13.81
N LYS A 178 -2.06 -23.23 14.72
CA LYS A 178 -2.44 -22.11 15.60
C LYS A 178 -2.69 -20.85 14.76
N THR A 179 -1.84 -20.62 13.76
CA THR A 179 -2.00 -19.51 12.83
C THR A 179 -3.22 -19.68 11.95
N ALA A 180 -3.46 -20.88 11.41
CA ALA A 180 -4.65 -21.18 10.62
C ALA A 180 -5.95 -20.90 11.41
N ALA A 181 -6.06 -21.39 12.65
CA ALA A 181 -7.22 -21.13 13.51
C ALA A 181 -7.38 -19.64 13.88
N THR A 182 -6.28 -18.91 13.98
CA THR A 182 -6.28 -17.47 14.25
C THR A 182 -6.79 -16.68 13.06
N VAL A 183 -6.31 -17.02 11.86
CA VAL A 183 -6.79 -16.45 10.59
C VAL A 183 -8.28 -16.75 10.38
N GLU A 184 -8.74 -17.97 10.67
CA GLU A 184 -10.15 -18.34 10.53
C GLU A 184 -11.08 -17.45 11.38
N ARG A 185 -10.74 -17.24 12.66
CA ARG A 185 -11.52 -16.33 13.52
C ARG A 185 -11.52 -14.89 13.02
N ALA A 186 -10.37 -14.43 12.50
CA ALA A 186 -10.24 -13.09 11.96
C ALA A 186 -11.09 -12.88 10.70
N LEU A 187 -11.08 -13.86 9.80
CA LEU A 187 -11.91 -13.85 8.60
C LEU A 187 -13.41 -13.83 8.95
N LYS A 188 -13.83 -14.63 9.93
CA LYS A 188 -15.20 -14.58 10.45
C LYS A 188 -15.56 -13.22 11.02
N PHE A 189 -14.65 -12.56 11.75
CA PHE A 189 -14.87 -11.19 12.21
C PHE A 189 -15.04 -10.23 11.03
N ILE A 190 -14.14 -10.30 10.03
CA ILE A 190 -14.13 -9.44 8.84
C ILE A 190 -15.44 -9.59 8.05
N GLU A 191 -15.92 -10.81 7.84
CA GLU A 191 -17.18 -11.08 7.12
C GLU A 191 -18.42 -10.50 7.83
N ASN A 192 -18.38 -10.36 9.15
CA ASN A 192 -19.47 -9.79 9.95
C ASN A 192 -19.29 -8.28 10.23
N SER A 193 -18.19 -7.68 9.77
CA SER A 193 -17.93 -6.25 9.97
C SER A 193 -18.78 -5.40 9.02
N ALA A 194 -19.18 -4.21 9.46
CA ALA A 194 -19.85 -3.26 8.57
C ALA A 194 -18.89 -2.80 7.46
N PRO A 195 -19.39 -2.51 6.23
CA PRO A 195 -18.60 -1.85 5.21
C PRO A 195 -17.97 -0.56 5.74
N GLY A 196 -16.73 -0.32 5.33
CA GLY A 196 -16.00 0.88 5.73
C GLY A 196 -16.38 2.11 4.92
N GLU A 197 -15.92 3.26 5.40
CA GLU A 197 -16.05 4.58 4.79
C GLU A 197 -14.68 5.10 4.27
N SER A 198 -13.59 4.35 4.46
CA SER A 198 -12.27 4.64 3.90
C SER A 198 -11.90 3.77 2.70
N THR A 199 -11.14 4.37 1.77
CA THR A 199 -10.54 3.66 0.62
C THR A 199 -9.65 2.50 1.07
N GLU A 200 -8.98 2.65 2.22
CA GLU A 200 -8.15 1.59 2.81
C GLU A 200 -8.97 0.33 3.12
N TRP A 201 -10.20 0.46 3.63
CA TRP A 201 -11.03 -0.71 3.95
C TRP A 201 -11.29 -1.58 2.71
N TYR A 202 -11.70 -0.96 1.59
CA TYR A 202 -11.96 -1.68 0.34
C TYR A 202 -10.69 -2.22 -0.30
N ALA A 203 -9.59 -1.45 -0.27
CA ALA A 203 -8.30 -1.85 -0.80
C ALA A 203 -7.77 -3.12 -0.09
N VAL A 204 -7.80 -3.16 1.25
CA VAL A 204 -7.31 -4.33 1.98
C VAL A 204 -8.27 -5.51 1.88
N ARG A 205 -9.59 -5.26 1.83
CA ARG A 205 -10.58 -6.31 1.57
C ARG A 205 -10.36 -6.98 0.22
N LEU A 206 -10.00 -6.21 -0.81
CA LEU A 206 -9.61 -6.73 -2.13
C LEU A 206 -8.34 -7.58 -2.04
N LEU A 207 -7.29 -7.09 -1.36
CA LEU A 207 -6.03 -7.84 -1.19
C LEU A 207 -6.26 -9.19 -0.49
N LEU A 208 -7.11 -9.23 0.55
CA LEU A 208 -7.50 -10.47 1.20
C LEU A 208 -8.24 -11.41 0.24
N ALA A 209 -9.22 -10.89 -0.51
CA ALA A 209 -9.99 -11.70 -1.45
C ALA A 209 -9.10 -12.36 -2.52
N ILE A 210 -8.09 -11.63 -3.03
CA ILE A 210 -7.08 -12.18 -3.95
C ILE A 210 -6.34 -13.34 -3.30
N ARG A 211 -5.83 -13.14 -2.08
CA ARG A 211 -5.03 -14.14 -1.36
C ARG A 211 -5.82 -15.37 -0.94
N GLN A 212 -7.12 -15.22 -0.71
CA GLN A 212 -8.05 -16.31 -0.42
C GLN A 212 -8.58 -17.01 -1.67
N ASN A 213 -8.25 -16.53 -2.88
CA ASN A 213 -8.88 -16.94 -4.14
C ASN A 213 -10.42 -16.83 -4.08
N ASN A 214 -10.94 -15.78 -3.42
CA ASN A 214 -12.38 -15.52 -3.32
C ASN A 214 -12.82 -14.58 -4.45
N GLU A 215 -13.17 -15.18 -5.59
CA GLU A 215 -13.54 -14.47 -6.83
C GLU A 215 -14.72 -13.51 -6.66
N SER A 216 -15.74 -13.90 -5.87
CA SER A 216 -16.94 -13.09 -5.67
C SER A 216 -16.62 -11.79 -4.95
N VAL A 217 -15.93 -11.87 -3.81
CA VAL A 217 -15.52 -10.67 -3.06
C VAL A 217 -14.48 -9.88 -3.85
N ARG A 218 -13.57 -10.54 -4.57
CA ARG A 218 -12.60 -9.84 -5.41
C ARG A 218 -13.31 -8.96 -6.44
N GLN A 219 -14.26 -9.50 -7.18
CA GLN A 219 -14.98 -8.73 -8.19
C GLN A 219 -15.80 -7.59 -7.56
N GLU A 220 -16.49 -7.84 -6.45
CA GLU A 220 -17.25 -6.82 -5.72
C GLU A 220 -16.35 -5.64 -5.30
N MET A 221 -15.18 -5.91 -4.73
CA MET A 221 -14.27 -4.85 -4.28
C MET A 221 -13.60 -4.10 -5.45
N ILE A 222 -13.33 -4.79 -6.58
CA ILE A 222 -12.86 -4.14 -7.81
C ILE A 222 -13.90 -3.14 -8.31
N GLU A 223 -15.14 -3.57 -8.47
CA GLU A 223 -16.22 -2.70 -8.97
C GLU A 223 -16.50 -1.55 -8.00
N HIS A 224 -16.47 -1.81 -6.69
CA HIS A 224 -16.62 -0.76 -5.70
C HIS A 224 -15.50 0.29 -5.84
N LEU A 225 -14.23 -0.11 -5.83
CA LEU A 225 -13.11 0.83 -5.97
C LEU A 225 -13.19 1.61 -7.29
N LYS A 226 -13.52 0.95 -8.41
CA LYS A 226 -13.73 1.64 -9.69
C LYS A 226 -14.85 2.67 -9.62
N SER A 227 -15.97 2.34 -8.98
CA SER A 227 -17.11 3.26 -8.83
C SER A 227 -16.80 4.50 -7.98
N GLN A 228 -15.82 4.41 -7.08
CA GLN A 228 -15.40 5.51 -6.22
C GLN A 228 -14.28 6.38 -6.83
N GLN A 229 -13.77 6.03 -8.02
CA GLN A 229 -12.79 6.87 -8.70
C GLN A 229 -13.44 8.21 -9.08
N GLN A 230 -12.82 9.32 -8.67
CA GLN A 230 -13.32 10.65 -8.97
C GLN A 230 -12.97 11.07 -10.40
N PRO A 231 -13.64 12.10 -10.96
CA PRO A 231 -13.36 12.56 -12.33
C PRO A 231 -11.91 13.01 -12.60
N ASP A 232 -11.16 13.35 -11.54
CA ASP A 232 -9.73 13.69 -11.62
C ASP A 232 -8.82 12.45 -11.66
N GLY A 233 -9.37 11.25 -11.55
CA GLY A 233 -8.66 9.98 -11.58
C GLY A 233 -8.21 9.46 -10.21
N GLY A 234 -8.40 10.22 -9.14
CA GLY A 234 -7.97 9.86 -7.79
C GLY A 234 -9.07 9.29 -6.90
N TRP A 235 -8.68 9.02 -5.65
CA TRP A 235 -9.54 8.64 -4.53
C TRP A 235 -9.14 9.44 -3.29
N GLY A 236 -10.13 9.82 -2.48
CA GLY A 236 -9.88 10.38 -1.15
C GLY A 236 -9.46 9.30 -0.15
N TRP A 237 -8.86 9.69 0.98
CA TRP A 237 -8.60 8.75 2.07
C TRP A 237 -9.92 8.20 2.67
N LEU A 238 -10.88 9.07 2.99
CA LEU A 238 -12.29 8.67 3.05
C LEU A 238 -12.90 8.72 1.65
N ILE A 239 -13.92 7.89 1.42
CA ILE A 239 -14.62 7.85 0.13
C ILE A 239 -15.18 9.22 -0.26
N ASP A 240 -15.73 9.96 0.70
CA ASP A 240 -16.33 11.28 0.48
C ASP A 240 -15.31 12.45 0.51
N ASP A 241 -14.04 12.19 0.82
CA ASP A 241 -13.01 13.22 0.74
C ASP A 241 -12.64 13.52 -0.73
N PRO A 242 -12.18 14.73 -1.06
CA PRO A 242 -11.49 14.96 -2.33
C PRO A 242 -10.31 14.02 -2.52
N SER A 243 -9.98 13.70 -3.77
CA SER A 243 -8.82 12.88 -4.11
C SER A 243 -7.54 13.34 -3.41
N ASP A 244 -6.80 12.39 -2.84
CA ASP A 244 -5.47 12.60 -2.29
C ASP A 244 -4.53 11.42 -2.63
N ALA A 245 -3.23 11.62 -2.41
CA ALA A 245 -2.21 10.62 -2.73
C ALA A 245 -2.28 9.35 -1.86
N LEU A 246 -2.81 9.45 -0.63
CA LEU A 246 -2.91 8.31 0.28
C LEU A 246 -4.03 7.36 -0.18
N GLY A 247 -5.23 7.89 -0.41
CA GLY A 247 -6.36 7.14 -0.96
C GLY A 247 -6.04 6.58 -2.35
N THR A 248 -5.53 7.43 -3.24
CA THR A 248 -5.21 7.04 -4.62
C THR A 248 -4.13 5.96 -4.67
N GLY A 249 -3.04 6.10 -3.90
CA GLY A 249 -1.97 5.10 -3.85
C GLY A 249 -2.45 3.74 -3.34
N LEU A 250 -3.30 3.71 -2.31
CA LEU A 250 -3.91 2.49 -1.76
C LEU A 250 -4.83 1.79 -2.77
N ALA A 251 -5.77 2.52 -3.38
CA ALA A 251 -6.69 1.98 -4.37
C ALA A 251 -5.93 1.43 -5.58
N MET A 252 -4.99 2.21 -6.11
CA MET A 252 -4.16 1.84 -7.24
C MET A 252 -3.32 0.59 -6.95
N TYR A 253 -2.70 0.51 -5.76
CA TYR A 253 -1.96 -0.68 -5.33
C TYR A 253 -2.84 -1.93 -5.34
N ALA A 254 -4.00 -1.89 -4.70
CA ALA A 254 -4.90 -3.05 -4.59
C ALA A 254 -5.47 -3.47 -5.96
N LEU A 255 -5.93 -2.52 -6.77
CA LEU A 255 -6.45 -2.78 -8.11
C LEU A 255 -5.38 -3.40 -9.01
N THR A 256 -4.15 -2.91 -8.95
CA THR A 256 -3.02 -3.47 -9.71
C THR A 256 -2.70 -4.91 -9.32
N LYS A 257 -2.90 -5.30 -8.05
CA LYS A 257 -2.73 -6.70 -7.62
C LYS A 257 -3.86 -7.60 -8.10
N SER A 258 -5.02 -7.04 -8.42
CA SER A 258 -6.24 -7.77 -8.77
C SER A 258 -6.42 -8.03 -10.26
N ASP A 259 -5.84 -7.18 -11.10
CA ASP A 259 -6.07 -7.17 -12.55
C ASP A 259 -4.78 -7.49 -13.31
N THR A 260 -4.88 -8.34 -14.33
CA THR A 260 -3.78 -8.63 -15.25
C THR A 260 -3.65 -7.56 -16.33
N ASN A 261 -4.71 -6.80 -16.61
CA ASN A 261 -4.69 -5.69 -17.55
C ASN A 261 -4.28 -4.37 -16.88
N ARG A 262 -2.97 -4.13 -16.82
CA ARG A 262 -2.39 -2.92 -16.19
C ARG A 262 -2.64 -1.63 -16.96
N GLY A 263 -3.10 -1.72 -18.21
CA GLY A 263 -3.43 -0.57 -19.05
C GLY A 263 -4.91 -0.18 -19.00
N ASN A 264 -5.68 -0.70 -18.04
CA ASN A 264 -7.09 -0.31 -17.92
C ASN A 264 -7.22 1.19 -17.59
N ALA A 265 -8.32 1.81 -18.03
CA ALA A 265 -8.53 3.25 -17.90
C ALA A 265 -8.46 3.73 -16.44
N THR A 266 -8.95 2.92 -15.50
CA THR A 266 -8.90 3.24 -14.06
C THR A 266 -7.47 3.44 -13.57
N LEU A 267 -6.54 2.53 -13.91
CA LEU A 267 -5.13 2.65 -13.52
C LEU A 267 -4.42 3.80 -14.24
N VAL A 268 -4.72 4.03 -15.52
CA VAL A 268 -4.13 5.14 -16.30
C VAL A 268 -4.53 6.50 -15.71
N HIS A 269 -5.81 6.67 -15.34
CA HIS A 269 -6.27 7.90 -14.69
C HIS A 269 -5.63 8.10 -13.31
N ALA A 270 -5.46 7.03 -12.53
CA ALA A 270 -4.78 7.08 -11.24
C ALA A 270 -3.30 7.50 -11.37
N GLN A 271 -2.60 6.94 -12.37
CA GLN A 271 -1.24 7.34 -12.70
C GLN A 271 -1.17 8.81 -13.08
N LYS A 272 -2.07 9.27 -13.94
CA LYS A 272 -2.14 10.67 -14.38
C LYS A 272 -2.35 11.61 -13.19
N TYR A 273 -3.34 11.32 -12.34
CA TYR A 273 -3.59 12.08 -11.11
C TYR A 273 -2.33 12.21 -10.26
N LEU A 274 -1.64 11.09 -9.96
CA LEU A 274 -0.45 11.11 -9.12
C LEU A 274 0.71 11.86 -9.80
N ILE A 275 0.90 11.72 -11.12
CA ILE A 275 1.96 12.44 -11.83
C ILE A 275 1.70 13.95 -11.84
N GLU A 276 0.46 14.38 -12.10
CA GLU A 276 0.09 15.80 -12.21
C GLU A 276 0.04 16.52 -10.86
N THR A 277 -0.20 15.79 -9.76
CA THR A 277 -0.30 16.34 -8.40
C THR A 277 1.00 16.23 -7.59
N GLN A 278 2.05 15.61 -8.16
CA GLN A 278 3.35 15.52 -7.50
C GLN A 278 4.02 16.90 -7.41
N ARG A 279 4.58 17.23 -6.26
CA ARG A 279 5.36 18.46 -6.04
C ARG A 279 6.76 18.36 -6.63
N GLU A 280 7.41 19.51 -6.77
CA GLU A 280 8.80 19.61 -7.23
C GLU A 280 9.77 18.82 -6.34
N ASP A 281 9.51 18.74 -5.03
CA ASP A 281 10.32 17.96 -4.07
C ASP A 281 10.02 16.45 -4.12
N GLY A 282 9.12 16.00 -5.00
CA GLY A 282 8.75 14.61 -5.17
C GLY A 282 7.66 14.11 -4.22
N SER A 283 7.17 14.95 -3.29
CA SER A 283 6.11 14.60 -2.34
C SER A 283 4.70 14.86 -2.88
N TRP A 284 3.69 14.37 -2.18
CA TRP A 284 2.28 14.70 -2.39
C TRP A 284 1.64 15.25 -1.14
N ALA A 285 0.97 16.39 -1.26
CA ALA A 285 0.25 17.02 -0.17
C ALA A 285 -0.90 16.13 0.30
N VAL A 286 -1.00 15.85 1.60
CA VAL A 286 -2.14 15.12 2.17
C VAL A 286 -2.63 15.79 3.45
N LYS A 287 -3.94 15.97 3.56
CA LYS A 287 -4.60 16.48 4.77
C LYS A 287 -4.52 15.47 5.91
N GLY A 288 -4.67 15.94 7.15
CA GLY A 288 -4.57 15.07 8.31
C GLY A 288 -5.60 13.93 8.32
N THR A 289 -5.16 12.72 8.64
CA THR A 289 -6.03 11.54 8.83
C THR A 289 -6.71 11.52 10.19
N LYS A 290 -6.46 12.51 11.06
CA LYS A 290 -7.05 12.67 12.39
C LYS A 290 -8.12 13.75 12.36
N GLU A 291 -9.19 13.56 13.13
CA GLU A 291 -10.34 14.48 13.17
C GLU A 291 -9.91 15.94 13.42
N LYS A 292 -9.01 16.16 14.38
CA LYS A 292 -8.51 17.50 14.76
C LYS A 292 -7.63 18.17 13.69
N LYS A 293 -7.22 17.46 12.64
CA LYS A 293 -6.25 17.91 11.63
C LYS A 293 -6.75 17.74 10.20
N LYS A 294 -8.01 17.35 10.02
CA LYS A 294 -8.60 16.97 8.73
C LYS A 294 -8.64 18.08 7.68
N ASP A 295 -8.63 19.33 8.10
CA ASP A 295 -8.76 20.49 7.19
C ASP A 295 -7.43 21.08 6.75
N SER A 296 -6.30 20.54 7.23
CA SER A 296 -4.96 21.07 6.98
C SER A 296 -4.00 19.98 6.56
N GLU A 297 -3.09 20.30 5.64
CA GLU A 297 -1.97 19.42 5.31
C GLU A 297 -1.18 19.08 6.58
N GLN A 298 -0.84 17.80 6.74
CA GLN A 298 -0.01 17.34 7.85
C GLN A 298 1.22 16.63 7.30
N GLU A 299 2.40 17.00 7.78
CA GLU A 299 3.67 16.39 7.37
C GLU A 299 3.63 14.85 7.45
N THR A 300 3.04 14.29 8.51
CA THR A 300 2.93 12.84 8.68
C THR A 300 2.00 12.19 7.64
N ALA A 301 0.93 12.89 7.26
CA ALA A 301 0.01 12.41 6.23
C ALA A 301 0.63 12.56 4.84
N THR A 302 1.30 13.69 4.54
CA THR A 302 2.07 13.92 3.31
C THR A 302 3.12 12.83 3.11
N TYR A 303 3.88 12.49 4.15
CA TYR A 303 4.86 11.41 4.06
C TYR A 303 4.21 10.05 3.78
N TRP A 304 3.14 9.73 4.50
CA TRP A 304 2.43 8.46 4.34
C TRP A 304 1.77 8.33 2.96
N GLY A 305 1.16 9.42 2.47
CA GLY A 305 0.61 9.48 1.13
C GLY A 305 1.69 9.38 0.06
N THR A 306 2.86 9.98 0.28
CA THR A 306 3.99 9.90 -0.65
C THR A 306 4.52 8.47 -0.77
N THR A 307 4.64 7.72 0.34
CA THR A 307 5.08 6.32 0.28
C THR A 307 4.04 5.42 -0.40
N TRP A 308 2.73 5.65 -0.18
CA TRP A 308 1.66 4.91 -0.87
C TRP A 308 1.53 5.27 -2.34
N ALA A 309 1.66 6.54 -2.73
CA ALA A 309 1.68 6.97 -4.12
C ALA A 309 2.85 6.34 -4.87
N ALA A 310 4.05 6.39 -4.29
CA ALA A 310 5.22 5.71 -4.84
C ALA A 310 4.97 4.21 -5.00
N LEU A 311 4.45 3.54 -3.95
CA LEU A 311 4.16 2.11 -3.97
C LEU A 311 3.10 1.72 -5.00
N GLY A 312 2.02 2.50 -5.13
CA GLY A 312 0.97 2.31 -6.14
C GLY A 312 1.53 2.45 -7.56
N LEU A 313 2.21 3.57 -7.85
CA LEU A 313 2.87 3.83 -9.13
C LEU A 313 3.85 2.72 -9.50
N VAL A 314 4.77 2.39 -8.59
CA VAL A 314 5.83 1.43 -8.87
C VAL A 314 5.32 0.00 -9.00
N THR A 315 4.22 -0.33 -8.30
CA THR A 315 3.55 -1.62 -8.49
C THR A 315 2.84 -1.67 -9.84
N SER A 316 2.38 -0.55 -10.40
CA SER A 316 1.71 -0.51 -11.72
C SER A 316 2.64 -0.69 -12.91
N LEU A 317 3.95 -0.50 -12.73
CA LEU A 317 4.95 -0.90 -13.70
C LEU A 317 4.91 -2.43 -13.82
N SER A 318 4.47 -2.96 -14.97
CA SER A 318 4.61 -4.39 -15.25
C SER A 318 6.08 -4.80 -15.25
N ASN A 319 6.35 -5.97 -14.66
CA ASN A 319 7.62 -6.67 -14.74
C ASN A 319 7.76 -7.32 -16.11
N GLU A 320 8.92 -7.14 -16.74
CA GLU A 320 9.57 -8.27 -17.44
C GLU A 320 10.01 -9.32 -16.41
#